data_AF-A0A0B1SLW4-F1
#
_entry.id   AF-A0A0B1SLW4-F1
#
_cell.length_a   1.000
_cell.length_b   1.000
_cell.length_c   1.000
_cell.angle_alpha   90.00
_cell.angle_beta   90.00
_cell.angle_gamma   90.00
#
_symmetry.space_group_name_H-M   'P 1'
#
loop_
_entity.id
_entity.type
_entity.pdbx_description
1 polymer ?
#
loop_
_entity_poly.entity_id
_entity_poly.type
_entity_poly.pdbx_seq_one_letter_code
_entity_poly.pdbx_strand_id
1 'polypeptide(L)'
;MRISVDDPLMTKRERIAHMLIDVGPSVTITSLTNFLAFLVGYYTPTPEIQLFCLGNSVAILFDFIYQVYKTDALSVFEITMYAALMSITGDLEMRKASKKTTNTRWVTLKEEMFSDLLDEYSQWLSSKFTAVFFFIVLCIYWLISILGATQIRVMLSADKLVLQDSPLIAVRYLL
;
A
#
# COMPACT_ATOMS: atom_id res chain seq x y z
N MET A 1 -24.00 8.53 -10.88
CA MET A 1 -24.31 7.76 -12.11
C MET A 1 -23.26 6.67 -12.22
N ARG A 2 -23.53 5.46 -11.72
CA ARG A 2 -22.60 4.31 -11.87
C ARG A 2 -22.84 3.72 -13.25
N ILE A 3 -22.05 4.15 -14.24
CA ILE A 3 -21.96 3.44 -15.51
C ILE A 3 -21.21 2.14 -15.21
N SER A 4 -21.83 1.01 -15.53
CA SER A 4 -21.25 -0.32 -15.28
C SER A 4 -19.97 -0.46 -16.09
N VAL A 5 -18.87 -0.84 -15.45
CA VAL A 5 -17.53 -1.06 -16.06
C VAL A 5 -17.58 -2.11 -17.19
N ASP A 6 -18.65 -2.89 -17.24
CA ASP A 6 -18.88 -3.97 -18.21
C ASP A 6 -19.57 -3.53 -19.52
N ASP A 7 -19.81 -2.25 -19.75
CA ASP A 7 -20.43 -1.81 -21.01
C ASP A 7 -19.48 -2.09 -22.21
N PRO A 8 -19.84 -2.99 -23.14
CA PRO A 8 -18.95 -3.44 -24.22
C PRO A 8 -18.65 -2.34 -25.26
N LEU A 9 -19.37 -1.21 -25.19
CA LEU A 9 -19.23 -0.07 -26.10
C LEU A 9 -18.15 0.94 -25.65
N MET A 10 -17.68 0.88 -24.40
CA MET A 10 -16.66 1.82 -23.91
C MET A 10 -15.29 1.55 -24.51
N THR A 11 -14.68 2.59 -25.06
CA THR A 11 -13.30 2.54 -25.56
C THR A 11 -12.32 2.32 -24.40
N LYS A 12 -11.16 1.72 -24.70
CA LYS A 12 -10.08 1.49 -23.71
C LYS A 12 -9.71 2.76 -22.93
N ARG A 13 -9.69 3.91 -23.61
CA ARG A 13 -9.41 5.21 -22.99
C ARG A 13 -10.47 5.58 -21.94
N GLU A 14 -11.74 5.40 -22.25
CA GLU A 14 -12.84 5.69 -21.34
C GLU A 14 -12.83 4.74 -20.12
N ARG A 15 -12.51 3.45 -20.32
CA ARG A 15 -12.36 2.48 -19.22
C ARG A 15 -11.25 2.88 -18.25
N ILE A 16 -10.06 3.23 -18.76
CA ILE A 16 -8.93 3.68 -17.94
C ILE A 16 -9.26 5.01 -17.25
N ALA A 17 -9.94 5.93 -17.94
CA ALA A 17 -10.35 7.20 -17.35
C ALA A 17 -11.33 7.00 -16.19
N HIS A 18 -12.34 6.14 -16.35
CA HIS A 18 -13.30 5.81 -15.30
C HIS A 18 -12.61 5.18 -14.08
N MET A 19 -11.72 4.21 -14.31
CA MET A 19 -10.95 3.60 -13.23
C MET A 19 -10.12 4.65 -12.47
N LEU A 20 -9.47 5.58 -13.19
CA LEU A 20 -8.66 6.63 -12.58
C LEU A 20 -9.50 7.63 -11.79
N ILE A 21 -10.73 7.91 -12.22
CA ILE A 21 -11.67 8.76 -11.48
C ILE A 21 -12.09 8.10 -10.16
N ASP A 22 -12.33 6.78 -10.17
CA ASP A 22 -12.75 6.05 -8.97
C ASP A 22 -11.59 5.78 -8.00
N VAL A 23 -10.40 5.45 -8.51
CA VAL A 23 -9.23 5.06 -7.70
C VAL A 23 -8.34 6.24 -7.31
N GLY A 24 -8.31 7.30 -8.13
CA GLY A 24 -7.46 8.47 -7.94
C GLY A 24 -7.61 9.16 -6.58
N PRO A 25 -8.83 9.37 -6.05
CA PRO A 25 -9.02 9.93 -4.71
C PRO A 25 -8.40 9.06 -3.61
N SER A 26 -8.49 7.73 -3.71
CA SER A 26 -7.91 6.82 -2.71
C SER A 26 -6.39 6.91 -2.70
N VAL A 27 -5.76 6.88 -3.88
CA VAL A 27 -4.29 7.00 -4.01
C VAL A 27 -3.83 8.35 -3.45
N THR A 28 -4.55 9.42 -3.76
CA THR A 28 -4.25 10.76 -3.25
C THR A 28 -4.28 10.83 -1.73
N ILE A 29 -5.32 10.30 -1.11
CA ILE A 29 -5.45 10.29 0.35
C ILE A 29 -4.32 9.48 0.99
N THR A 30 -4.01 8.30 0.45
CA THR A 30 -2.92 7.45 0.97
C THR A 30 -1.55 8.13 0.84
N SER A 31 -1.21 8.71 -0.33
CA SER A 31 0.07 9.39 -0.52
C SER A 31 0.20 10.64 0.36
N LEU A 32 -0.87 11.42 0.48
CA LEU A 32 -0.88 12.62 1.33
C LEU A 32 -0.74 12.27 2.82
N THR A 33 -1.45 11.25 3.29
CA THR A 33 -1.36 10.82 4.69
C THR A 33 0.02 10.22 5.01
N ASN A 34 0.63 9.46 4.11
CA ASN A 34 2.00 8.98 4.25
C ASN A 34 3.00 10.15 4.29
N PHE A 35 2.87 11.11 3.38
CA PHE A 35 3.71 12.32 3.37
C PHE A 35 3.64 13.05 4.71
N LEU A 36 2.44 13.28 5.24
CA LEU A 36 2.23 13.94 6.54
C LEU A 36 2.77 13.12 7.71
N ALA A 37 2.60 11.80 7.70
CA ALA A 37 3.13 10.91 8.73
C ALA A 37 4.67 10.99 8.80
N PHE A 38 5.35 10.96 7.65
CA PHE A 38 6.81 11.16 7.60
C PHE A 38 7.22 12.58 7.97
N LEU A 39 6.44 13.59 7.60
CA LEU A 39 6.71 14.97 7.99
C LEU A 39 6.61 15.18 9.51
N VAL A 40 5.63 14.56 10.18
CA VAL A 40 5.55 14.54 11.65
C VAL A 40 6.76 13.80 12.26
N GLY A 41 7.23 12.73 11.59
CA GLY A 41 8.44 11.99 11.98
C GLY A 41 9.72 12.84 12.02
N TYR A 42 9.78 13.96 11.27
CA TYR A 42 10.90 14.91 11.32
C TYR A 42 11.07 15.57 12.69
N TYR A 43 10.03 15.66 13.53
CA TYR A 43 10.14 16.20 14.89
C TYR A 43 10.82 15.24 15.89
N THR A 44 11.22 14.04 15.47
CA THR A 44 11.93 13.06 16.32
C THR A 44 13.28 13.63 16.76
N PRO A 45 13.70 13.48 18.04
CA PRO A 45 14.96 14.07 18.53
C PRO A 45 16.24 13.44 17.95
N THR A 46 16.15 12.29 17.27
CA THR A 46 17.29 11.55 16.70
C THR A 46 17.60 12.03 15.27
N PRO A 47 18.76 12.63 14.99
CA PRO A 47 19.05 13.29 13.72
C PRO A 47 19.06 12.32 12.52
N GLU A 48 19.45 11.06 12.72
CA GLU A 48 19.41 10.03 11.67
C GLU A 48 17.99 9.73 11.23
N ILE A 49 17.04 9.70 12.18
CA ILE A 49 15.62 9.47 11.90
C ILE A 49 15.02 10.68 11.20
N GLN A 50 15.42 11.90 11.57
CA GLN A 50 14.97 13.11 10.88
C GLN A 50 15.34 13.12 9.40
N LEU A 51 16.61 12.81 9.08
CA LEU A 51 17.10 12.71 7.70
C LEU A 51 16.35 11.65 6.90
N PHE A 52 16.12 10.47 7.51
CA PHE A 52 15.33 9.41 6.90
C PHE A 52 13.89 9.84 6.62
N CYS A 53 13.21 10.42 7.61
CA CYS A 53 11.83 10.88 7.48
C CYS A 53 11.69 12.00 6.45
N LEU A 54 12.62 12.97 6.43
CA LEU A 54 12.62 14.06 5.46
C LEU A 54 12.86 13.53 4.03
N GLY A 55 13.82 12.62 3.85
CA GLY A 55 14.08 11.99 2.55
C GLY A 55 12.86 11.25 1.99
N ASN A 56 12.18 10.44 2.83
CA ASN A 56 10.96 9.73 2.43
C ASN A 56 9.80 10.69 2.16
N SER A 57 9.63 11.72 2.99
CA SER A 57 8.62 12.75 2.79
C SER A 57 8.79 13.43 1.43
N VAL A 58 10.01 13.86 1.09
CA VAL A 58 10.31 14.46 -0.21
C VAL A 58 10.10 13.47 -1.36
N ALA A 59 10.55 12.21 -1.23
CA ALA A 59 10.35 11.19 -2.27
C ALA A 59 8.87 10.91 -2.57
N ILE A 60 8.04 10.77 -1.52
CA ILE A 60 6.59 10.57 -1.65
C ILE A 60 5.91 11.80 -2.24
N LEU A 61 6.35 13.00 -1.87
CA LEU A 61 5.83 14.24 -2.45
C LEU A 61 6.13 14.33 -3.95
N PHE A 62 7.36 14.00 -4.36
CA PHE A 62 7.71 13.95 -5.77
C PHE A 62 6.88 12.90 -6.51
N ASP A 63 6.80 11.65 -6.01
CA ASP A 63 5.96 10.60 -6.58
C ASP A 63 4.49 11.03 -6.73
N PHE A 64 3.95 11.73 -5.72
CA PHE A 64 2.60 12.26 -5.76
C PHE A 64 2.41 13.38 -6.80
N ILE A 65 3.36 14.33 -6.88
CA ILE A 65 3.33 15.41 -7.89
C ILE A 65 3.40 14.82 -9.30
N TYR A 66 4.24 13.81 -9.50
CA TYR A 66 4.32 13.05 -10.76
C TYR A 66 3.03 12.28 -11.05
N GLN A 67 2.25 11.85 -10.05
CA GLN A 67 0.97 11.18 -10.31
C GLN A 67 -0.21 12.14 -10.60
N VAL A 68 -0.25 13.32 -9.97
CA VAL A 68 -1.46 14.18 -9.95
C VAL A 68 -1.44 15.35 -10.94
N TYR A 69 -0.29 15.93 -11.27
CA TYR A 69 -0.28 17.13 -12.11
C TYR A 69 -0.44 16.81 -13.59
N LYS A 70 -1.68 16.96 -14.08
CA LYS A 70 -1.95 17.17 -15.50
C LYS A 70 -2.77 18.44 -15.70
N THR A 71 -2.08 19.56 -15.77
CA THR A 71 -2.52 20.75 -16.51
C THR A 71 -1.29 21.42 -17.12
N ASP A 72 -1.31 21.48 -18.46
CA ASP A 72 -0.48 22.30 -19.34
C ASP A 72 0.97 21.84 -19.64
N ALA A 73 1.04 21.05 -20.73
CA ALA A 73 2.01 21.05 -21.83
C ALA A 73 3.53 20.95 -21.60
N LEU A 74 4.09 20.96 -20.39
CA LEU A 74 5.56 20.95 -20.24
C LEU A 74 6.08 20.16 -19.03
N SER A 75 5.73 18.86 -18.95
CA SER A 75 6.37 17.89 -18.03
C SER A 75 6.03 16.46 -18.47
N VAL A 76 6.62 15.98 -19.59
CA VAL A 76 6.19 14.75 -20.28
C VAL A 76 6.96 13.48 -19.85
N PHE A 77 7.94 13.55 -18.95
CA PHE A 77 8.92 12.45 -18.89
C PHE A 77 8.54 11.23 -18.04
N GLU A 78 7.71 11.30 -16.99
CA GLU A 78 7.45 10.11 -16.14
C GLU A 78 5.98 9.70 -15.96
N ILE A 79 5.00 10.61 -16.14
CA ILE A 79 3.55 10.26 -16.15
C ILE A 79 3.21 9.38 -17.36
N THR A 80 4.00 9.50 -18.43
CA THR A 80 3.95 8.61 -19.60
C THR A 80 4.16 7.15 -19.18
N MET A 81 4.92 6.86 -18.12
CA MET A 81 5.15 5.48 -17.70
C MET A 81 3.93 4.85 -17.02
N TYR A 82 3.24 5.53 -16.09
CA TYR A 82 2.05 4.96 -15.43
C TYR A 82 0.88 4.80 -16.41
N ALA A 83 0.61 5.82 -17.24
CA ALA A 83 -0.43 5.74 -18.25
C ALA A 83 -0.07 4.76 -19.39
N ALA A 84 1.21 4.68 -19.80
CA ALA A 84 1.65 3.68 -20.77
C ALA A 84 1.64 2.27 -20.18
N LEU A 85 2.02 2.08 -18.91
CA LEU A 85 1.90 0.79 -18.21
C LEU A 85 0.45 0.36 -18.15
N MET A 86 -0.47 1.24 -17.76
CA MET A 86 -1.91 0.94 -17.74
C MET A 86 -2.47 0.69 -19.15
N SER A 87 -1.95 1.36 -20.17
CA SER A 87 -2.30 1.08 -21.57
C SER A 87 -1.75 -0.27 -22.02
N ILE A 88 -0.48 -0.58 -21.78
CA ILE A 88 0.17 -1.84 -22.18
C ILE A 88 -0.45 -3.01 -21.43
N THR A 89 -0.59 -2.91 -20.11
CA THR A 89 -1.27 -3.92 -19.28
C THR A 89 -2.73 -4.08 -19.68
N GLY A 90 -3.43 -2.98 -19.98
CA GLY A 90 -4.79 -3.03 -20.53
C GLY A 90 -4.86 -3.80 -21.86
N ASP A 91 -3.91 -3.62 -22.78
CA ASP A 91 -3.86 -4.40 -24.02
C ASP A 91 -3.52 -5.87 -23.79
N LEU A 92 -2.62 -6.17 -22.84
CA LEU A 92 -2.28 -7.54 -22.48
C LEU A 92 -3.47 -8.26 -21.85
N GLU A 93 -4.21 -7.61 -20.96
CA GLU A 93 -5.40 -8.18 -20.33
C GLU A 93 -6.55 -8.34 -21.34
N MET A 94 -6.78 -7.38 -22.23
CA MET A 94 -7.75 -7.53 -23.33
C MET A 94 -7.36 -8.69 -24.27
N ARG A 95 -6.07 -8.86 -24.59
CA ARG A 95 -5.56 -9.99 -25.38
C ARG A 95 -5.64 -11.32 -24.64
N LYS A 96 -5.41 -11.35 -23.33
CA LYS A 96 -5.59 -12.55 -22.48
C LYS A 96 -7.06 -12.92 -22.40
N ALA A 97 -7.97 -11.96 -22.18
CA ALA A 97 -9.41 -12.18 -22.17
C ALA A 97 -9.90 -12.75 -23.51
N SER A 98 -9.42 -12.22 -24.64
CA SER A 98 -9.75 -12.74 -25.98
C SER A 98 -9.18 -14.15 -26.26
N LYS A 99 -8.03 -14.52 -25.69
CA LYS A 99 -7.44 -15.87 -25.81
C LYS A 99 -7.97 -16.89 -24.78
N LYS A 100 -8.65 -16.46 -23.71
CA LYS A 100 -9.22 -17.30 -22.63
C LYS A 100 -10.41 -18.17 -23.08
N THR A 101 -10.84 -18.05 -24.34
CA THR A 101 -12.00 -18.75 -24.95
C THR A 101 -11.84 -20.28 -25.08
N THR A 102 -10.63 -20.84 -24.91
CA THR A 102 -10.43 -22.31 -24.93
C THR A 102 -10.24 -22.92 -23.52
N ASN A 103 -10.04 -22.12 -22.48
CA ASN A 103 -9.88 -22.56 -21.08
C ASN A 103 -10.91 -21.89 -20.14
N THR A 104 -12.08 -21.57 -20.69
CA THR A 104 -13.12 -20.74 -20.06
C THR A 104 -13.75 -21.45 -18.87
N ARG A 105 -13.96 -22.77 -18.96
CA ARG A 105 -14.62 -23.57 -17.92
C ARG A 105 -13.87 -23.62 -16.58
N TRP A 106 -12.56 -23.80 -16.59
CA TRP A 106 -11.75 -23.88 -15.36
C TRP A 106 -11.59 -22.51 -14.69
N VAL A 107 -11.59 -21.46 -15.50
CA VAL A 107 -11.49 -20.08 -15.05
C VAL A 107 -12.80 -19.65 -14.41
N THR A 108 -13.94 -19.86 -15.07
CA THR A 108 -15.24 -19.47 -14.53
C THR A 108 -15.55 -20.26 -13.26
N LEU A 109 -15.22 -21.55 -13.21
CA LEU A 109 -15.36 -22.35 -11.98
C LEU A 109 -14.50 -21.80 -10.83
N LYS A 110 -13.28 -21.33 -11.10
CA LYS A 110 -12.44 -20.72 -10.05
C LYS A 110 -12.97 -19.35 -9.61
N GLU A 111 -13.44 -18.54 -10.54
CA GLU A 111 -14.01 -17.22 -10.25
C GLU A 111 -15.32 -17.35 -9.46
N GLU A 112 -16.20 -18.28 -9.83
CA GLU A 112 -17.44 -18.62 -9.10
C GLU A 112 -17.15 -19.18 -7.70
N MET A 113 -16.24 -20.16 -7.58
CA MET A 113 -15.84 -20.68 -6.26
C MET A 113 -15.22 -19.58 -5.39
N PHE A 114 -14.46 -18.66 -5.97
CA PHE A 114 -13.86 -17.55 -5.23
C PHE A 114 -14.92 -16.52 -4.80
N SER A 115 -15.87 -16.18 -5.66
CA SER A 115 -16.96 -15.28 -5.30
C SER A 115 -17.85 -15.88 -4.22
N ASP A 116 -18.18 -17.18 -4.32
CA ASP A 116 -19.00 -17.87 -3.32
C ASP A 116 -18.29 -17.91 -1.96
N LEU A 117 -16.98 -18.21 -1.94
CA LEU A 117 -16.17 -18.14 -0.72
C LEU A 117 -16.08 -16.72 -0.15
N LEU A 118 -15.93 -15.71 -1.02
CA LEU A 118 -15.85 -14.31 -0.62
C LEU A 118 -17.19 -13.83 -0.05
N ASP A 119 -18.30 -14.25 -0.65
CA ASP A 119 -19.65 -13.90 -0.22
C ASP A 119 -19.99 -14.58 1.12
N GLU A 120 -19.63 -15.86 1.28
CA GLU A 120 -19.80 -16.57 2.56
C GLU A 120 -18.92 -15.94 3.66
N TYR A 121 -17.66 -15.62 3.35
CA TYR A 121 -16.76 -14.91 4.25
C TYR A 121 -17.30 -13.51 4.61
N SER A 122 -17.80 -12.77 3.63
CA SER A 122 -18.36 -11.44 3.80
C SER A 122 -19.61 -11.48 4.69
N GLN A 123 -20.53 -12.42 4.45
CA GLN A 123 -21.71 -12.62 5.29
C GLN A 123 -21.34 -13.02 6.72
N TRP A 124 -20.35 -13.90 6.88
CA TRP A 124 -19.86 -14.31 8.20
C TRP A 124 -19.21 -13.14 8.95
N LEU A 125 -18.36 -12.35 8.28
CA LEU A 125 -17.67 -11.20 8.84
C LEU A 125 -18.64 -10.05 9.18
N SER A 126 -19.68 -9.86 8.36
CA SER A 126 -20.72 -8.85 8.57
C SER A 126 -21.71 -9.21 9.69
N SER A 127 -21.68 -10.46 10.17
CA SER A 127 -22.53 -10.86 11.30
C SER A 127 -22.17 -10.09 12.57
N LYS A 128 -23.20 -9.63 13.30
CA LYS A 128 -23.01 -8.84 14.53
C LYS A 128 -22.20 -9.59 15.60
N PHE A 129 -22.35 -10.93 15.64
CA PHE A 129 -21.59 -11.79 16.54
C PHE A 129 -20.09 -11.75 16.22
N THR A 130 -19.72 -11.97 14.95
CA THR A 130 -18.33 -11.95 14.50
C THR A 130 -17.71 -10.56 14.68
N ALA A 131 -18.45 -9.49 14.42
CA ALA A 131 -17.99 -8.12 14.67
C ALA A 131 -17.68 -7.88 16.16
N VAL A 132 -18.55 -8.31 17.08
CA VAL A 132 -18.30 -8.21 18.53
C VAL A 132 -17.11 -9.06 18.96
N PHE A 133 -17.00 -10.28 18.42
CA PHE A 133 -15.85 -11.14 18.68
C PHE A 133 -14.53 -10.50 18.27
N PHE A 134 -14.43 -9.98 17.04
CA PHE A 134 -13.23 -9.28 16.57
C PHE A 134 -12.94 -8.02 17.38
N PHE A 135 -13.97 -7.29 17.81
CA PHE A 135 -13.80 -6.14 18.69
C PHE A 135 -13.18 -6.55 20.04
N ILE A 136 -13.66 -7.64 20.65
CA ILE A 136 -13.08 -8.17 21.90
C ILE A 136 -11.63 -8.60 21.69
N VAL A 137 -11.34 -9.33 20.61
CA VAL A 137 -9.98 -9.76 20.26
C VAL A 137 -9.06 -8.54 20.06
N LEU A 138 -9.53 -7.51 19.38
CA LEU A 138 -8.79 -6.25 19.18
C LEU A 138 -8.53 -5.53 20.51
N CYS A 139 -9.51 -5.47 21.41
CA CYS A 139 -9.32 -4.91 22.75
C CYS A 139 -8.26 -5.68 23.55
N ILE A 140 -8.30 -7.01 23.53
CA ILE A 140 -7.29 -7.86 24.19
C ILE A 140 -5.91 -7.61 23.58
N TYR A 141 -5.82 -7.58 22.25
CA TYR A 141 -4.58 -7.29 21.53
C TYR A 141 -3.99 -5.94 21.96
N TRP A 142 -4.79 -4.86 21.97
CA TRP A 142 -4.33 -3.54 22.40
C TRP A 142 -3.90 -3.52 23.86
N LEU A 143 -4.62 -4.21 24.76
CA LEU A 143 -4.21 -4.32 26.16
C LEU A 143 -2.83 -4.98 26.29
N ILE A 144 -2.62 -6.10 25.60
CA ILE A 144 -1.32 -6.79 25.58
C ILE A 144 -0.24 -5.90 24.97
N SER A 145 -0.51 -5.21 23.85
CA SER A 145 0.43 -4.29 23.22
C SER A 145 0.84 -3.13 24.14
N ILE A 146 -0.10 -2.55 24.89
CA ILE A 146 0.19 -1.47 25.83
C ILE A 146 1.04 -1.98 27.00
N LEU A 147 0.66 -3.13 27.59
CA LEU A 147 1.44 -3.75 28.66
C LEU A 147 2.85 -4.08 28.18
N GLY A 148 2.99 -4.66 26.99
CA GLY A 148 4.27 -4.94 26.35
C GLY A 148 5.09 -3.67 26.14
N ALA A 149 4.48 -2.61 25.60
CA ALA A 149 5.14 -1.33 25.38
C ALA A 149 5.69 -0.70 26.67
N THR A 150 4.97 -0.81 27.78
CA THR A 150 5.46 -0.30 29.08
C THR A 150 6.64 -1.09 29.67
N GLN A 151 6.85 -2.32 29.22
CA GLN A 151 7.97 -3.18 29.66
C GLN A 151 9.22 -3.07 28.77
N ILE A 152 9.13 -2.36 27.64
CA ILE A 152 10.28 -2.18 26.73
C ILE A 152 11.34 -1.34 27.44
N ARG A 153 12.44 -2.00 27.81
CA ARG A 153 13.66 -1.31 28.21
C ARG A 153 14.38 -0.85 26.95
N VAL A 154 14.46 0.47 26.75
CA VAL A 154 15.21 1.08 25.66
C VAL A 154 16.70 0.96 25.98
N MET A 155 17.32 -0.12 25.51
CA MET A 155 18.75 -0.37 25.71
C MET A 155 19.43 -0.35 24.34
N LEU A 156 19.86 0.84 23.91
CA LEU A 156 20.67 0.99 22.70
C LEU A 156 22.12 0.62 23.04
N SER A 157 22.40 -0.68 23.21
CA SER A 157 23.77 -1.15 23.50
C SER A 157 24.61 -0.98 22.24
N ALA A 158 25.64 -0.14 22.29
CA ALA A 158 26.61 0.05 21.20
C ALA A 158 27.26 -1.27 20.76
N ASP A 159 27.28 -2.29 21.63
CA ASP A 159 27.74 -3.64 21.35
C ASP A 159 26.96 -4.35 20.23
N LYS A 160 25.75 -3.88 19.93
CA LYS A 160 24.92 -4.40 18.84
C LYS A 160 25.12 -3.65 17.51
N LEU A 161 25.79 -2.49 17.56
CA LEU A 161 26.14 -1.67 16.40
C LEU A 161 27.56 -1.97 15.89
N VAL A 162 28.40 -2.56 16.75
CA VAL A 162 29.78 -2.92 16.44
C VAL A 162 29.83 -4.34 15.89
N LEU A 163 30.64 -4.58 14.85
CA LEU A 163 30.93 -5.93 14.36
C LEU A 163 31.43 -6.81 15.50
N GLN A 164 30.96 -8.06 15.57
CA GLN A 164 31.31 -9.00 16.65
C GLN A 164 32.83 -9.20 16.83
N ASP A 165 33.62 -8.94 15.79
CA ASP A 165 35.09 -9.07 15.78
C ASP A 165 35.86 -7.74 15.93
N SER A 166 35.19 -6.64 16.28
CA SER A 166 35.86 -5.34 16.39
C SER A 166 36.74 -5.26 17.64
N PRO A 167 37.99 -4.74 17.54
CA PRO A 167 38.88 -4.55 18.69
C PRO A 167 38.32 -3.59 19.75
N LEU A 168 37.30 -2.78 19.41
CA LEU A 168 36.56 -1.93 20.35
C LEU A 168 35.81 -2.71 21.44
N ILE A 169 35.44 -3.97 21.19
CA ILE A 169 34.81 -4.84 22.20
C ILE A 169 35.86 -5.27 23.24
N ALA A 170 37.09 -5.54 22.82
CA ALA A 170 38.18 -5.97 23.70
C ALA A 170 38.64 -4.87 24.68
N VAL A 171 38.64 -3.61 24.24
CA VAL A 171 39.02 -2.45 25.09
C VAL A 171 38.02 -2.24 26.24
N ARG A 172 36.74 -2.62 26.06
CA ARG A 172 35.71 -2.52 27.11
C ARG A 172 35.86 -3.58 28.20
N TYR A 173 36.46 -4.74 27.92
CA TYR A 173 36.73 -5.78 28.92
C TYR A 173 38.00 -5.51 29.76
N LEU A 174 38.82 -4.52 29.36
CA LEU A 174 40.07 -4.15 30.03
C LEU A 174 39.93 -2.94 30.98
N LEU A 175 38.74 -2.33 31.06
CA LEU A 175 38.38 -1.18 31.90
C LEU A 175 37.28 -1.59 32.87
#